data_AF-A0A352V8G6-F1
#
_entry.id   AF-A0A352V8G6-F1
#
_cell.length_a   1.000
_cell.length_b   1.000
_cell.length_c   1.000
_cell.angle_alpha   90.00
_cell.angle_beta   90.00
_cell.angle_gamma   90.00
#
_symmetry.space_group_name_H-M   'P 1'
#
loop_
_entity.id
_entity.type
_entity.pdbx_description
1 polymer ?
#
loop_
_entity_poly.entity_id
_entity_poly.type
_entity_poly.pdbx_seq_one_letter_code
_entity_poly.pdbx_strand_id
1 'polypeptide(L)'
;MNILTLNFSPKGEKSVTYQYYLFAKQYFKKDTDQIEDLMIGKEFSIFRTDALYKKSVCEKIQRADIIYVISPVYAYLLPGQFYDFYNSVEDSAFVGKNVFAIISSAKVHDDITIQDFYNFCHEKKVGQYNIISLDMDLNDEKKVKKEICSFISYNNFLLTPEIMNSNDEKIVVLTDNDDNNDIISTVFNTLGKNIPVVNIVNRRINYCRGDLSCMLDKCIYHNDDFEEIFDFLLNSSIIIFSFSGSSFSGILRSFFSRALSVGQHHESLPDKQMIFINRENSNLINDWIKSYAEMQSSHLVGIINKNTTIFEINSIVQKALWSSKNNFIPPCTYLKKGAYSIFREVVNTSGYVMPHDIDHLTKQGVNTLRIKLFKFINFFLVLKPIRKRLIKVIPDIMMKKQKKLWW
;
A
#
# COMPACT_ATOMS: atom_id res chain seq x y z
N MET A 1 21.41 14.33 16.74
CA MET A 1 20.62 14.67 15.54
C MET A 1 19.68 15.82 15.87
N ASN A 2 19.52 16.77 14.96
CA ASN A 2 18.59 17.89 15.10
C ASN A 2 17.22 17.50 14.55
N ILE A 3 16.21 17.48 15.43
CA ILE A 3 14.82 17.22 15.05
C ILE A 3 14.07 18.55 15.05
N LEU A 4 13.44 18.84 13.92
CA LEU A 4 12.52 19.96 13.80
C LEU A 4 11.10 19.44 13.66
N THR A 5 10.19 19.92 14.50
CA THR A 5 8.77 19.59 14.39
C THR A 5 8.02 20.80 13.87
N LEU A 6 7.31 20.63 12.76
CA LEU A 6 6.45 21.63 12.16
C LEU A 6 5.00 21.25 12.45
N ASN A 7 4.39 21.89 13.45
CA ASN A 7 2.99 21.68 13.79
C ASN A 7 2.10 22.65 13.00
N PHE A 8 1.31 22.11 12.09
CA PHE A 8 0.37 22.84 11.24
C PHE A 8 -1.04 22.93 11.81
N SER A 9 -1.29 22.43 13.03
CA SER A 9 -2.58 22.64 13.67
C SER A 9 -2.78 24.11 14.04
N PRO A 10 -3.90 24.75 13.63
CA PRO A 10 -4.26 26.09 14.10
C PRO A 10 -4.49 26.14 15.62
N LYS A 11 -4.79 24.98 16.24
CA LYS A 11 -4.95 24.84 17.69
C LYS A 11 -3.61 24.78 18.43
N GLY A 12 -2.49 24.71 17.70
CA GLY A 12 -1.15 24.55 18.26
C GLY A 12 -1.06 23.34 19.20
N GLU A 13 -0.58 23.59 20.41
CA GLU A 13 -0.38 22.59 21.47
C GLU A 13 -1.69 21.90 21.90
N LYS A 14 -2.84 22.57 21.78
CA LYS A 14 -4.13 22.01 22.19
C LYS A 14 -4.71 21.01 21.18
N SER A 15 -4.01 20.74 20.08
CA SER A 15 -4.53 19.82 19.05
C SER A 15 -4.33 18.35 19.45
N VAL A 16 -5.32 17.51 19.17
CA VAL A 16 -5.23 16.05 19.36
C VAL A 16 -4.02 15.47 18.62
N THR A 17 -3.75 15.93 17.39
CA THR A 17 -2.58 15.51 16.61
C THR A 17 -1.27 15.80 17.32
N TYR A 18 -1.15 16.99 17.93
CA TYR A 18 0.04 17.35 18.70
C TYR A 18 0.16 16.52 19.98
N GLN A 19 -0.96 16.16 20.62
CA GLN A 19 -0.93 15.22 21.75
C GLN A 19 -0.44 13.82 21.34
N TYR A 20 -0.84 13.32 20.16
CA TYR A 20 -0.27 12.08 19.61
C TYR A 20 1.22 12.20 19.34
N TYR A 21 1.67 13.34 18.81
CA TYR A 21 3.10 13.61 18.65
C TYR A 21 3.83 13.61 19.99
N LEU A 22 3.31 14.27 21.03
CA LEU A 22 3.93 14.27 22.36
C LEU A 22 4.04 12.86 22.94
N PHE A 23 3.05 12.00 22.68
CA PHE A 23 3.12 10.59 23.04
C PHE A 23 4.19 9.85 22.20
N ALA A 24 4.23 10.06 20.88
CA ALA A 24 5.22 9.45 19.99
C ALA A 24 6.66 9.87 20.32
N LYS A 25 6.85 11.14 20.72
CA LYS A 25 8.14 11.74 21.12
C LYS A 25 8.81 10.97 22.25
N GLN A 26 8.04 10.29 23.11
CA GLN A 26 8.57 9.44 24.19
C GLN A 26 9.34 8.22 23.68
N TYR A 27 9.14 7.83 22.42
CA TYR A 27 9.76 6.66 21.78
C TYR A 27 10.90 7.04 20.83
N PHE A 28 11.25 8.33 20.71
CA PHE A 28 12.39 8.74 19.92
C PHE A 28 13.69 8.23 20.57
N LYS A 29 14.72 7.94 19.76
CA LYS A 29 16.01 7.44 20.27
C LYS A 29 16.60 8.44 21.27
N LYS A 30 17.21 7.95 22.35
CA LYS A 30 17.76 8.83 23.41
C LYS A 30 18.83 9.81 22.92
N ASP A 31 19.53 9.50 21.82
CA ASP A 31 20.59 10.35 21.23
C ASP A 31 20.04 11.52 20.37
N THR A 32 18.73 11.79 20.43
CA THR A 32 18.08 12.95 19.81
C THR A 32 18.02 14.12 20.81
N ASP A 33 19.18 14.69 21.12
CA ASP A 33 19.32 15.69 22.20
C ASP A 33 18.76 17.09 21.85
N GLN A 34 18.41 17.37 20.59
CA GLN A 34 17.91 18.69 20.16
C GLN A 34 16.62 18.55 19.36
N ILE A 35 15.49 18.73 20.05
CA ILE A 35 14.15 18.78 19.43
C ILE A 35 13.61 20.20 19.55
N GLU A 36 13.34 20.83 18.41
CA GLU A 36 12.69 22.13 18.34
C GLU A 36 11.28 22.00 17.75
N ASP A 37 10.27 22.48 18.47
CA ASP A 37 8.88 22.43 18.03
C ASP A 37 8.44 23.84 17.56
N LEU A 38 8.04 23.96 16.30
CA LEU A 38 7.49 25.19 15.71
C LEU A 38 5.98 25.07 15.51
N MET A 39 5.22 26.03 16.05
CA MET A 39 3.76 26.05 15.98
C MET A 39 3.27 26.78 14.72
N ILE A 40 3.80 26.39 13.55
CA ILE A 40 3.59 27.05 12.26
C ILE A 40 2.11 27.30 11.96
N GLY A 41 1.21 26.36 12.25
CA GLY A 41 -0.23 26.52 12.00
C GLY A 41 -0.88 27.64 12.82
N LYS A 42 -0.43 27.82 14.08
CA LYS A 42 -0.89 28.90 14.97
C LYS A 42 -0.20 30.23 14.64
N GLU A 43 1.06 30.18 14.26
CA GLU A 43 1.92 31.34 13.97
C GLU A 43 1.93 31.72 12.48
N PHE A 44 1.03 31.13 11.68
CA PHE A 44 1.08 31.24 10.23
C PHE A 44 0.97 32.67 9.71
N SER A 45 0.19 33.52 10.38
CA SER A 45 0.09 34.94 10.04
C SER A 45 1.44 35.65 10.14
N ILE A 46 2.20 35.37 11.21
CA ILE A 46 3.55 35.90 11.43
C ILE A 46 4.50 35.34 10.37
N PHE A 47 4.46 34.02 10.13
CA PHE A 47 5.25 33.39 9.07
C PHE A 47 5.07 34.03 7.70
N ARG A 48 3.84 34.43 7.36
CA ARG A 48 3.51 35.04 6.08
C ARG A 48 4.00 36.49 5.96
N THR A 49 3.97 37.26 7.04
CA THR A 49 4.23 38.72 6.99
C THR A 49 5.62 39.12 7.45
N ASP A 50 6.25 38.36 8.33
CA ASP A 50 7.56 38.67 8.90
C ASP A 50 8.68 37.91 8.17
N ALA A 51 9.44 38.65 7.36
CA ALA A 51 10.55 38.11 6.59
C ALA A 51 11.69 37.55 7.46
N LEU A 52 11.93 38.11 8.64
CA LEU A 52 12.97 37.64 9.56
C LEU A 52 12.55 36.32 10.21
N TYR A 53 11.29 36.22 10.66
CA TYR A 53 10.76 34.97 11.17
C TYR A 53 10.76 33.89 10.10
N LYS A 54 10.29 34.18 8.87
CA LYS A 54 10.32 33.24 7.75
C LYS A 54 11.74 32.74 7.47
N LYS A 55 12.72 33.65 7.41
CA LYS A 55 14.14 33.29 7.22
C LYS A 55 14.64 32.37 8.33
N SER A 56 14.31 32.68 9.59
CA SER A 56 14.65 31.85 10.75
C SER A 56 14.08 30.43 10.63
N VAL A 57 12.82 30.29 10.19
CA VAL A 57 12.22 28.97 9.97
C VAL A 57 12.94 28.19 8.85
N CYS A 58 13.27 28.85 7.73
CA CYS A 58 14.05 28.22 6.65
C CYS A 58 15.44 27.76 7.12
N GLU A 59 16.13 28.56 7.92
CA GLU A 59 17.43 28.18 8.51
C GLU A 59 17.31 26.96 9.42
N LYS A 60 16.23 26.87 10.21
CA LYS A 60 15.96 25.69 11.05
C LYS A 60 15.71 24.43 10.22
N ILE A 61 14.94 24.54 9.12
CA ILE A 61 14.74 23.43 8.17
C ILE A 61 16.08 22.96 7.60
N GLN A 62 16.95 23.90 7.20
CA GLN A 62 18.27 23.57 6.65
C GLN A 62 19.16 22.85 7.67
N ARG A 63 19.09 23.21 8.95
CA ARG A 63 19.87 22.57 10.03
C ARG A 63 19.29 21.26 10.55
N ALA A 64 18.03 20.95 10.24
CA ALA A 64 17.35 19.74 10.70
C ALA A 64 17.86 18.49 9.98
N ASP A 65 18.10 17.42 10.73
CA ASP A 65 18.36 16.08 10.19
C ASP A 65 17.05 15.33 9.91
N ILE A 66 16.04 15.60 10.75
CA ILE A 66 14.71 15.02 10.70
C ILE A 66 13.68 16.14 10.85
N ILE A 67 12.64 16.10 10.02
CA ILE A 67 11.50 17.00 10.08
C ILE A 67 10.25 16.17 10.38
N TYR A 68 9.58 16.45 11.50
CA TYR A 68 8.25 15.91 11.78
C TYR A 68 7.18 16.90 11.36
N VAL A 69 6.27 16.48 10.48
CA VAL A 69 5.08 17.25 10.10
C VAL A 69 3.89 16.77 10.92
N ILE A 70 3.35 17.64 11.78
CA ILE A 70 2.23 17.32 12.66
C ILE A 70 1.02 18.09 12.19
N SER A 71 -0.04 17.41 11.76
CA SER A 71 -1.15 18.11 11.11
C SER A 71 -2.51 17.42 11.25
N PRO A 72 -3.58 18.13 11.64
CA PRO A 72 -4.92 17.58 11.53
C PRO A 72 -5.35 17.50 10.06
N VAL A 73 -6.28 16.60 9.74
CA VAL A 73 -6.93 16.56 8.42
C VAL A 73 -8.22 17.38 8.48
N TYR A 74 -8.37 18.35 7.58
CA TYR A 74 -9.58 19.16 7.42
C TYR A 74 -10.06 19.09 5.98
N ALA A 75 -11.34 18.75 5.78
CA ALA A 75 -11.92 18.59 4.44
C ALA A 75 -11.08 17.69 3.52
N TYR A 76 -10.54 16.60 4.07
CA TYR A 76 -9.75 15.57 3.36
C TYR A 76 -8.37 16.03 2.88
N LEU A 77 -7.93 17.21 3.34
CA LEU A 77 -6.66 17.83 3.00
C LEU A 77 -5.89 18.18 4.26
N LEU A 78 -4.60 18.49 4.09
CA LEU A 78 -3.85 19.21 5.12
C LEU A 78 -4.44 20.64 5.28
N PRO A 79 -4.19 21.35 6.39
CA PRO A 79 -4.66 22.72 6.56
C PRO A 79 -4.05 23.64 5.49
N GLY A 80 -4.76 24.69 5.06
CA GLY A 80 -4.26 25.64 4.05
C GLY A 80 -2.90 26.25 4.40
N GLN A 81 -2.62 26.43 5.70
CA GLN A 81 -1.33 26.87 6.22
C GLN A 81 -0.17 25.96 5.78
N PHE A 82 -0.40 24.65 5.68
CA PHE A 82 0.60 23.70 5.20
C PHE A 82 0.96 23.97 3.74
N TYR A 83 -0.05 24.09 2.87
CA TYR A 83 0.17 24.30 1.44
C TYR A 83 0.85 25.65 1.17
N ASP A 84 0.39 26.73 1.81
CA ASP A 84 1.01 28.04 1.66
C ASP A 84 2.44 28.05 2.21
N PHE A 85 2.69 27.44 3.38
CA PHE A 85 4.04 27.29 3.92
C PHE A 85 4.95 26.59 2.92
N TYR A 86 4.53 25.42 2.47
CA TYR A 86 5.29 24.54 1.60
C TYR A 86 5.60 25.16 0.23
N ASN A 87 4.64 25.90 -0.35
CA ASN A 87 4.84 26.62 -1.60
C ASN A 87 5.75 27.86 -1.44
N SER A 88 5.84 28.39 -0.22
CA SER A 88 6.64 29.59 0.06
C SER A 88 8.09 29.29 0.45
N VAL A 89 8.43 28.02 0.73
CA VAL A 89 9.77 27.55 1.08
C VAL A 89 10.42 26.93 -0.16
N GLU A 90 11.66 27.31 -0.44
CA GLU A 90 12.42 26.78 -1.58
C GLU A 90 12.55 25.26 -1.53
N ASP A 91 12.41 24.61 -2.68
CA ASP A 91 12.50 23.14 -2.81
C ASP A 91 13.80 22.58 -2.25
N SER A 92 14.90 23.32 -2.45
CA SER A 92 16.25 23.02 -1.99
C SER A 92 16.32 22.74 -0.48
N ALA A 93 15.41 23.32 0.32
CA ALA A 93 15.39 23.14 1.76
C ALA A 93 15.03 21.71 2.20
N PHE A 94 14.33 20.96 1.35
CA PHE A 94 13.82 19.62 1.65
C PHE A 94 14.57 18.49 0.94
N VAL A 95 15.41 18.82 -0.06
CA VAL A 95 16.15 17.82 -0.85
C VAL A 95 17.01 16.95 0.07
N GLY A 96 16.80 15.64 0.01
CA GLY A 96 17.55 14.66 0.81
C GLY A 96 17.24 14.67 2.32
N LYS A 97 16.33 15.53 2.81
CA LYS A 97 15.90 15.55 4.22
C LYS A 97 15.07 14.32 4.56
N ASN A 98 15.00 13.97 5.84
CA ASN A 98 14.09 12.95 6.32
C ASN A 98 12.82 13.61 6.85
N VAL A 99 11.66 13.30 6.28
CA VAL A 99 10.38 13.95 6.63
C VAL A 99 9.35 12.91 7.02
N PHE A 100 8.88 12.95 8.25
CA PHE A 100 7.90 12.01 8.78
C PHE A 100 6.64 12.75 9.22
N ALA A 101 5.46 12.25 8.86
CA ALA A 101 4.20 12.91 9.19
C ALA A 101 3.36 12.12 10.18
N ILE A 102 2.81 12.81 11.17
CA ILE A 102 1.73 12.30 12.03
C ILE A 102 0.52 13.16 11.77
N ILE A 103 -0.52 12.55 11.20
CA ILE A 103 -1.79 13.20 10.98
C ILE A 103 -2.88 12.56 11.83
N SER A 104 -3.95 13.31 12.11
CA SER A 104 -5.14 12.76 12.77
C SER A 104 -6.40 13.16 12.03
N SER A 105 -7.33 12.23 11.90
CA SER A 105 -8.60 12.43 11.20
C SER A 105 -9.72 11.61 11.85
N ALA A 106 -10.98 11.94 11.55
CA ALA A 106 -12.13 11.07 11.85
C ALA A 106 -12.23 9.87 10.87
N LYS A 107 -11.12 9.48 10.22
CA LYS A 107 -11.02 8.42 9.20
C LYS A 107 -11.86 8.59 7.95
N VAL A 108 -12.30 9.82 7.69
CA VAL A 108 -13.01 10.18 6.46
C VAL A 108 -12.01 10.76 5.45
N HIS A 109 -11.78 10.03 4.36
CA HIS A 109 -10.92 10.41 3.22
C HIS A 109 -9.51 10.92 3.56
N ASP A 110 -8.94 10.52 4.70
CA ASP A 110 -7.55 10.82 5.08
C ASP A 110 -6.51 10.12 4.20
N ASP A 111 -6.95 9.11 3.46
CA ASP A 111 -6.20 8.40 2.42
C ASP A 111 -5.82 9.28 1.22
N ILE A 112 -6.62 10.31 0.92
CA ILE A 112 -6.26 11.35 -0.06
C ILE A 112 -5.10 12.19 0.49
N THR A 113 -5.21 12.61 1.76
CA THR A 113 -4.16 13.37 2.43
C THR A 113 -2.84 12.62 2.50
N ILE A 114 -2.89 11.30 2.72
CA ILE A 114 -1.70 10.43 2.70
C ILE A 114 -1.05 10.43 1.31
N GLN A 115 -1.84 10.27 0.24
CA GLN A 115 -1.30 10.31 -1.12
C GLN A 115 -0.70 11.69 -1.46
N ASP A 116 -1.38 12.77 -1.07
CA ASP A 116 -0.89 14.13 -1.28
C ASP A 116 0.46 14.34 -0.57
N PHE A 117 0.59 13.87 0.68
CA PHE A 117 1.87 13.92 1.40
C PHE A 117 2.99 13.16 0.67
N TYR A 118 2.72 11.97 0.12
CA TYR A 118 3.71 11.24 -0.67
C TYR A 118 4.09 11.99 -1.95
N ASN A 119 3.11 12.57 -2.65
CA ASN A 119 3.36 13.39 -3.84
C ASN A 119 4.25 14.59 -3.50
N PHE A 120 4.00 15.26 -2.38
CA PHE A 120 4.85 16.35 -1.88
C PHE A 120 6.28 15.90 -1.64
N CYS A 121 6.48 14.81 -0.91
CA CYS A 121 7.81 14.29 -0.64
C CYS A 121 8.56 13.94 -1.94
N HIS A 122 7.86 13.36 -2.93
CA HIS A 122 8.43 13.08 -4.25
C HIS A 122 8.83 14.35 -5.01
N GLU A 123 7.94 15.35 -5.07
CA GLU A 123 8.18 16.61 -5.78
C GLU A 123 9.41 17.35 -5.24
N LYS A 124 9.54 17.42 -3.90
CA LYS A 124 10.67 18.10 -3.23
C LYS A 124 11.92 17.24 -3.11
N LYS A 125 11.90 16.01 -3.64
CA LYS A 125 13.03 15.07 -3.57
C LYS A 125 13.51 14.84 -2.14
N VAL A 126 12.55 14.70 -1.23
CA VAL A 126 12.81 14.29 0.16
C VAL A 126 13.51 12.93 0.16
N GLY A 127 14.47 12.74 1.06
CA GLY A 127 15.28 11.52 1.16
C GLY A 127 14.47 10.32 1.67
N GLN A 128 14.21 10.26 2.98
CA GLN A 128 13.30 9.26 3.56
C GLN A 128 12.03 9.94 4.03
N TYR A 129 10.90 9.29 3.79
CA TYR A 129 9.61 9.77 4.29
C TYR A 129 8.66 8.65 4.60
N ASN A 130 7.75 8.94 5.52
CA ASN A 130 6.70 8.04 5.96
C ASN A 130 5.60 8.86 6.62
N ILE A 131 4.38 8.36 6.62
CA ILE A 131 3.24 9.01 7.27
C ILE A 131 2.40 7.99 8.03
N ILE A 132 1.85 8.43 9.15
CA ILE A 132 0.82 7.71 9.89
C ILE A 132 -0.41 8.60 10.01
N SER A 133 -1.59 8.03 9.76
CA SER A 133 -2.87 8.64 10.11
C SER A 133 -3.43 7.95 11.34
N LEU A 134 -3.66 8.71 12.40
CA LEU A 134 -4.27 8.24 13.64
C LEU A 134 -5.75 8.65 13.69
N ASP A 135 -6.56 7.81 14.32
CA ASP A 135 -7.97 8.12 14.54
C ASP A 135 -8.12 9.26 15.54
N MET A 136 -9.12 10.12 15.39
CA MET A 136 -9.49 11.09 16.42
C MET A 136 -10.28 10.44 17.55
N ASP A 137 -10.79 9.23 17.35
CA ASP A 137 -11.37 8.43 18.41
C ASP A 137 -10.27 7.82 19.29
N LEU A 138 -10.16 8.36 20.51
CA LEU A 138 -9.18 7.96 21.53
C LEU A 138 -9.59 6.69 22.31
N ASN A 139 -10.68 6.03 21.93
CA ASN A 139 -11.23 4.90 22.69
C ASN A 139 -10.33 3.65 22.71
N ASP A 140 -9.31 3.56 21.83
CA ASP A 140 -8.40 2.40 21.76
C ASP A 140 -6.92 2.81 21.87
N GLU A 141 -6.50 3.14 23.09
CA GLU A 141 -5.11 3.47 23.42
C GLU A 141 -4.12 2.37 22.99
N LYS A 142 -4.50 1.09 23.10
CA LYS A 142 -3.63 -0.04 22.73
C LYS A 142 -3.35 -0.04 21.23
N LYS A 143 -4.37 0.18 20.41
CA LYS A 143 -4.23 0.31 18.97
C LYS A 143 -3.34 1.50 18.61
N VAL A 144 -3.63 2.68 19.15
CA VAL A 144 -2.84 3.91 18.90
C VAL A 144 -1.37 3.68 19.27
N LYS A 145 -1.10 3.09 20.44
CA LYS A 145 0.26 2.78 20.87
C LYS A 145 0.96 1.83 19.91
N LYS A 146 0.28 0.76 19.47
CA LYS A 146 0.85 -0.20 18.50
C LYS A 146 1.21 0.50 17.18
N GLU A 147 0.31 1.32 16.65
CA GLU A 147 0.53 2.03 15.38
C GLU A 147 1.68 3.03 15.49
N ILE A 148 1.73 3.83 16.57
CA ILE A 148 2.82 4.79 16.83
C ILE A 148 4.16 4.07 17.01
N CYS A 149 4.23 3.02 17.83
CA CYS A 149 5.47 2.26 18.01
C CYS A 149 5.95 1.69 16.68
N SER A 150 5.05 1.10 15.88
CA SER A 150 5.40 0.57 14.57
C SER A 150 5.93 1.66 13.61
N PHE A 151 5.29 2.83 13.60
CA PHE A 151 5.71 3.98 12.80
C PHE A 151 7.10 4.48 13.20
N ILE A 152 7.35 4.67 14.50
CA ILE A 152 8.65 5.13 15.01
C ILE A 152 9.74 4.09 14.76
N SER A 153 9.46 2.81 14.97
CA SER A 153 10.40 1.73 14.67
C SER A 153 10.78 1.71 13.18
N TYR A 154 9.83 1.90 12.28
CA TYR A 154 10.13 1.96 10.84
C TYR A 154 10.95 3.20 10.47
N ASN A 155 10.60 4.37 11.00
CA ASN A 155 11.36 5.60 10.75
C ASN A 155 12.79 5.48 11.25
N ASN A 156 13.00 4.90 12.43
CA ASN A 156 14.33 4.62 12.97
C ASN A 156 15.14 3.68 12.05
N PHE A 157 14.49 2.68 11.46
CA PHE A 157 15.10 1.82 10.47
C PHE A 157 15.44 2.58 9.18
N LEU A 158 14.55 3.45 8.68
CA LEU A 158 14.84 4.26 7.48
C LEU A 158 16.04 5.19 7.67
N LEU A 159 16.19 5.76 8.87
CA LEU A 159 17.29 6.67 9.21
C LEU A 159 18.61 5.94 9.39
N THR A 160 18.58 4.79 10.07
CA THR A 160 19.74 3.97 10.35
C THR A 160 19.41 2.51 10.02
N PRO A 161 19.49 2.13 8.73
CA PRO A 161 19.14 0.77 8.32
C PRO A 161 20.14 -0.21 8.92
N GLU A 162 19.64 -1.13 9.74
CA GLU A 162 20.40 -2.30 10.14
C GLU A 162 20.47 -3.25 8.95
N ILE A 163 21.65 -3.80 8.65
CA ILE A 163 21.77 -4.84 7.62
C ILE A 163 21.10 -6.09 8.14
N MET A 164 20.01 -6.48 7.49
CA MET A 164 19.24 -7.66 7.82
C MET A 164 19.62 -8.82 6.92
N ASN A 165 19.69 -10.01 7.53
CA ASN A 165 19.87 -11.27 6.82
C ASN A 165 18.51 -11.81 6.38
N SER A 166 18.49 -12.52 5.27
CA SER A 166 17.26 -13.09 4.70
C SER A 166 16.98 -14.52 5.17
N ASN A 167 17.81 -15.13 6.04
CA ASN A 167 17.79 -16.57 6.32
C ASN A 167 16.42 -17.12 6.73
N ASP A 168 15.68 -16.40 7.57
CA ASP A 168 14.38 -16.84 8.09
C ASP A 168 13.20 -16.47 7.17
N GLU A 169 13.42 -15.63 6.16
CA GLU A 169 12.37 -15.09 5.30
C GLU A 169 12.03 -16.04 4.15
N LYS A 170 10.73 -16.27 3.94
CA LYS A 170 10.26 -17.04 2.78
C LYS A 170 10.10 -16.09 1.59
N ILE A 171 11.06 -16.13 0.68
CA ILE A 171 11.11 -15.25 -0.48
C ILE A 171 10.79 -16.07 -1.73
N VAL A 172 9.99 -15.52 -2.64
CA VAL A 172 9.71 -16.12 -3.94
C VAL A 172 9.86 -15.08 -5.05
N VAL A 173 10.44 -15.50 -6.17
CA VAL A 173 10.47 -14.71 -7.40
C VAL A 173 9.50 -15.32 -8.41
N LEU A 174 8.57 -14.52 -8.92
CA LEU A 174 7.76 -14.87 -10.08
C LEU A 174 8.27 -14.11 -11.30
N THR A 175 8.69 -14.81 -12.35
CA THR A 175 9.26 -14.21 -13.56
C THR A 175 8.70 -14.84 -14.82
N ASP A 176 8.53 -14.05 -15.88
CA ASP A 176 8.20 -14.49 -17.23
C ASP A 176 9.37 -14.34 -18.21
N ASN A 177 10.58 -14.37 -17.68
CA ASN A 177 11.80 -14.31 -18.46
C ASN A 177 12.76 -15.42 -17.99
N ASP A 178 13.36 -16.11 -18.95
CA ASP A 178 14.29 -17.24 -18.74
C ASP A 178 15.68 -16.81 -18.26
N ASP A 179 16.03 -15.53 -18.39
CA ASP A 179 17.42 -15.08 -18.20
C ASP A 179 17.78 -14.74 -16.76
N ASN A 180 18.95 -15.26 -16.35
CA ASN A 180 19.83 -14.74 -15.29
C ASN A 180 20.23 -13.29 -15.65
N ASN A 181 19.38 -12.33 -15.31
CA ASN A 181 19.63 -10.92 -15.53
C ASN A 181 20.39 -10.31 -14.34
N ASP A 182 21.28 -9.35 -14.63
CA ASP A 182 22.09 -8.58 -13.68
C ASP A 182 21.28 -7.95 -12.53
N ILE A 183 20.04 -7.53 -12.77
CA ILE A 183 19.21 -6.91 -11.70
C ILE A 183 18.75 -7.96 -10.68
N ILE A 184 18.29 -9.13 -11.15
CA ILE A 184 17.86 -10.22 -10.27
C ILE A 184 19.06 -10.78 -9.52
N SER A 185 20.19 -10.96 -10.20
CA SER A 185 21.42 -11.41 -9.54
C SER A 185 21.91 -10.40 -8.50
N THR A 186 21.79 -9.09 -8.76
CA THR A 186 22.06 -8.04 -7.77
C THR A 186 21.15 -8.20 -6.55
N VAL A 187 19.83 -8.37 -6.76
CA VAL A 187 18.88 -8.60 -5.66
C VAL A 187 19.22 -9.87 -4.86
N PHE A 188 19.60 -10.96 -5.53
CA PHE A 188 20.00 -12.21 -4.87
C PHE A 188 21.28 -12.06 -4.07
N ASN A 189 22.27 -11.34 -4.61
CA ASN A 189 23.51 -11.02 -3.91
C ASN A 189 23.23 -10.18 -2.67
N THR A 190 22.34 -9.19 -2.74
CA THR A 190 21.91 -8.40 -1.59
C THR A 190 21.20 -9.25 -0.54
N LEU A 191 20.39 -10.23 -0.98
CA LEU A 191 19.69 -11.14 -0.08
C LEU A 191 20.62 -12.20 0.53
N GLY A 192 21.79 -12.43 -0.06
CA GLY A 192 22.80 -13.37 0.45
C GLY A 192 22.39 -14.85 0.39
N LYS A 193 21.37 -15.19 -0.42
CA LYS A 193 20.91 -16.57 -0.61
C LYS A 193 20.31 -16.80 -1.99
N ASN A 194 20.35 -18.06 -2.43
CA ASN A 194 19.55 -18.51 -3.56
C ASN A 194 18.07 -18.57 -3.16
N ILE A 195 17.21 -18.04 -4.03
CA ILE A 195 15.78 -17.89 -3.77
C ILE A 195 15.03 -18.75 -4.78
N PRO A 196 13.93 -19.43 -4.38
CA PRO A 196 13.04 -20.10 -5.31
C PRO A 196 12.58 -19.15 -6.42
N VAL A 197 12.94 -19.47 -7.66
CA VAL A 197 12.50 -18.76 -8.86
C VAL A 197 11.44 -19.58 -9.55
N VAL A 198 10.23 -19.05 -9.59
CA VAL A 198 9.11 -19.59 -10.35
C VAL A 198 9.09 -18.86 -11.69
N ASN A 199 9.76 -19.46 -12.67
CA ASN A 199 9.67 -19.01 -14.05
C ASN A 199 8.41 -19.58 -14.70
N ILE A 200 7.52 -18.70 -15.14
CA ILE A 200 6.24 -19.07 -15.72
C ILE A 200 6.24 -19.24 -17.23
N VAL A 201 7.33 -18.89 -17.94
CA VAL A 201 7.41 -19.01 -19.42
C VAL A 201 7.05 -20.41 -19.89
N ASN A 202 7.57 -21.42 -19.19
CA ASN A 202 7.38 -22.83 -19.52
C ASN A 202 6.25 -23.50 -18.71
N ARG A 203 5.46 -22.71 -17.99
CA ARG A 203 4.33 -23.20 -17.20
C ARG A 203 3.04 -23.12 -18.00
N ARG A 204 2.17 -24.09 -17.80
CA ARG A 204 0.85 -24.12 -18.42
C ARG A 204 -0.11 -23.29 -17.56
N ILE A 205 -0.31 -22.03 -17.92
CA ILE A 205 -1.33 -21.17 -17.31
C ILE A 205 -2.35 -20.81 -18.38
N ASN A 206 -3.59 -21.30 -18.25
CA ASN A 206 -4.62 -20.97 -19.23
C ASN A 206 -5.14 -19.55 -19.02
N TYR A 207 -5.48 -18.86 -20.11
CA TYR A 207 -6.15 -17.57 -20.05
C TYR A 207 -7.55 -17.70 -19.44
N CYS A 208 -7.93 -16.74 -18.60
CA CYS A 208 -9.28 -16.67 -18.04
C CYS A 208 -10.31 -16.47 -19.17
N ARG A 209 -11.32 -17.35 -19.26
CA ARG A 209 -12.37 -17.25 -20.30
C ARG A 209 -13.49 -16.26 -19.95
N GLY A 210 -13.52 -15.75 -18.72
CA GLY A 210 -14.66 -14.97 -18.23
C GLY A 210 -15.96 -15.79 -18.16
N ASP A 211 -15.86 -17.12 -18.05
CA ASP A 211 -17.04 -18.02 -18.01
C ASP A 211 -17.82 -17.98 -16.69
N LEU A 212 -17.27 -17.28 -15.67
CA LEU A 212 -17.84 -17.07 -14.34
C LEU A 212 -18.07 -18.35 -13.52
N SER A 213 -17.47 -19.48 -13.88
CA SER A 213 -17.59 -20.72 -13.11
C SER A 213 -16.97 -20.58 -11.72
N CYS A 214 -15.90 -19.78 -11.59
CA CYS A 214 -15.30 -19.43 -10.30
C CYS A 214 -16.24 -18.63 -9.39
N MET A 215 -17.26 -17.95 -9.94
CA MET A 215 -18.27 -17.25 -9.13
C MET A 215 -19.24 -18.22 -8.43
N LEU A 216 -19.26 -19.49 -8.84
CA LEU A 216 -20.17 -20.51 -8.33
C LEU A 216 -19.46 -21.61 -7.53
N ASP A 217 -18.22 -21.94 -7.88
CA ASP A 217 -17.47 -23.04 -7.24
C ASP A 217 -15.97 -22.83 -7.35
N LYS A 218 -15.41 -23.15 -8.51
CA LYS A 218 -13.99 -23.06 -8.83
C LYS A 218 -13.82 -22.80 -10.31
N CYS A 219 -12.63 -22.37 -10.70
CA CYS A 219 -12.34 -22.16 -12.11
C CYS A 219 -12.41 -23.47 -12.90
N ILE A 220 -12.75 -23.39 -14.20
CA ILE A 220 -12.91 -24.58 -15.07
C ILE A 220 -11.61 -25.33 -15.35
N TYR A 221 -10.47 -24.65 -15.25
CA TYR A 221 -9.17 -25.25 -15.47
C TYR A 221 -8.70 -25.89 -14.17
N HIS A 222 -8.51 -27.21 -14.21
CA HIS A 222 -8.06 -28.04 -13.08
C HIS A 222 -6.70 -28.70 -13.31
N ASN A 223 -6.17 -28.62 -14.54
CA ASN A 223 -4.96 -29.33 -14.97
C ASN A 223 -3.94 -28.33 -15.53
N ASP A 224 -3.71 -27.25 -14.79
CA ASP A 224 -2.79 -26.19 -15.13
C ASP A 224 -2.00 -25.77 -13.89
N ASP A 225 -0.89 -25.06 -14.10
CA ASP A 225 0.10 -24.82 -13.04
C ASP A 225 -0.26 -23.64 -12.14
N PHE A 226 -1.44 -23.03 -12.33
CA PHE A 226 -1.80 -21.80 -11.63
C PHE A 226 -1.88 -21.97 -10.11
N GLU A 227 -2.58 -23.02 -9.64
CA GLU A 227 -2.78 -23.25 -8.20
C GLU A 227 -1.45 -23.50 -7.49
N GLU A 228 -0.58 -24.32 -8.07
CA GLU A 228 0.78 -24.58 -7.55
C GLU A 228 1.59 -23.28 -7.42
N ILE A 229 1.59 -22.45 -8.47
CA ILE A 229 2.31 -21.16 -8.47
C ILE A 229 1.73 -20.21 -7.42
N PHE A 230 0.40 -20.14 -7.32
CA PHE A 230 -0.26 -19.26 -6.38
C PHE A 230 -0.01 -19.68 -4.91
N ASP A 231 0.03 -21.00 -4.64
CA ASP A 231 0.38 -21.54 -3.33
C ASP A 231 1.80 -21.17 -2.90
N PHE A 232 2.76 -21.12 -3.84
CA PHE A 232 4.10 -20.59 -3.55
C PHE A 232 4.07 -19.13 -3.10
N LEU A 233 3.23 -18.30 -3.72
CA LEU A 233 3.07 -16.88 -3.34
C LEU A 233 2.34 -16.73 -1.99
N LEU A 234 1.35 -17.57 -1.70
CA LEU A 234 0.63 -17.53 -0.43
C LEU A 234 1.55 -17.84 0.76
N ASN A 235 2.46 -18.80 0.57
CA ASN A 235 3.38 -19.28 1.60
C ASN A 235 4.64 -18.43 1.77
N SER A 236 4.80 -17.34 1.02
CA SER A 236 5.93 -16.41 1.13
C SER A 236 5.58 -15.21 2.02
N SER A 237 6.63 -14.54 2.50
CA SER A 237 6.54 -13.24 3.18
C SER A 237 6.95 -12.10 2.24
N ILE A 238 7.92 -12.35 1.34
CA ILE A 238 8.40 -11.41 0.33
C ILE A 238 8.13 -11.99 -1.06
N ILE A 239 7.49 -11.21 -1.92
CA ILE A 239 7.21 -11.57 -3.32
C ILE A 239 7.92 -10.60 -4.25
N ILE A 240 8.71 -11.15 -5.18
CA ILE A 240 9.38 -10.38 -6.22
C ILE A 240 8.73 -10.73 -7.56
N PHE A 241 8.04 -9.79 -8.17
CA PHE A 241 7.53 -9.94 -9.54
C PHE A 241 8.56 -9.35 -10.51
N SER A 242 9.10 -10.15 -11.42
CA SER A 242 10.01 -9.68 -12.47
C SER A 242 9.39 -9.84 -13.85
N PHE A 243 9.47 -8.78 -14.65
CA PHE A 243 8.95 -8.75 -16.02
C PHE A 243 9.75 -7.79 -16.90
N SER A 244 9.54 -7.91 -18.21
CA SER A 244 10.13 -7.01 -19.23
C SER A 244 9.00 -6.39 -20.03
N GLY A 245 9.11 -5.09 -20.31
CA GLY A 245 8.18 -4.40 -21.21
C GLY A 245 7.59 -3.13 -20.62
N SER A 246 6.91 -2.39 -21.49
CA SER A 246 5.94 -1.37 -21.09
C SER A 246 4.69 -1.95 -20.41
N SER A 247 4.53 -3.27 -20.45
CA SER A 247 3.45 -3.98 -19.81
C SER A 247 3.79 -5.44 -19.53
N PHE A 248 2.96 -6.12 -18.75
CA PHE A 248 3.10 -7.56 -18.50
C PHE A 248 2.94 -8.38 -19.79
N SER A 249 3.71 -9.46 -19.91
CA SER A 249 3.52 -10.47 -20.96
C SER A 249 2.13 -11.11 -20.90
N GLY A 250 1.74 -11.77 -21.99
CA GLY A 250 0.47 -12.50 -22.05
C GLY A 250 0.32 -13.56 -20.95
N ILE A 251 1.43 -14.20 -20.54
CA ILE A 251 1.40 -15.25 -19.51
C ILE A 251 1.27 -14.66 -18.10
N LEU A 252 1.98 -13.57 -17.77
CA LEU A 252 1.77 -12.85 -16.51
C LEU A 252 0.35 -12.27 -16.42
N ARG A 253 -0.17 -11.71 -17.52
CA ARG A 253 -1.55 -11.24 -17.56
C ARG A 253 -2.54 -12.38 -17.34
N SER A 254 -2.27 -13.56 -17.90
CA SER A 254 -3.09 -14.75 -17.68
C SER A 254 -3.03 -15.17 -16.20
N PHE A 255 -1.84 -15.14 -15.58
CA PHE A 255 -1.68 -15.40 -14.14
C PHE A 255 -2.50 -14.43 -13.28
N PHE A 256 -2.34 -13.11 -13.45
CA PHE A 256 -3.12 -12.12 -12.69
C PHE A 256 -4.62 -12.23 -12.96
N SER A 257 -5.03 -12.51 -14.20
CA SER A 257 -6.45 -12.70 -14.54
C SER A 257 -7.04 -13.96 -13.90
N ARG A 258 -6.24 -15.02 -13.77
CA ARG A 258 -6.65 -16.28 -13.12
C ARG A 258 -6.79 -16.11 -11.62
N ALA A 259 -6.04 -15.19 -11.01
CA ALA A 259 -6.11 -14.97 -9.58
C ALA A 259 -7.43 -14.34 -9.11
N LEU A 260 -8.26 -13.78 -10.01
CA LEU A 260 -9.67 -13.48 -9.72
C LEU A 260 -10.46 -14.70 -9.24
N SER A 261 -10.12 -15.89 -9.72
CA SER A 261 -10.82 -17.12 -9.34
C SER A 261 -10.55 -17.60 -7.91
N VAL A 262 -9.51 -17.05 -7.26
CA VAL A 262 -9.15 -17.33 -5.87
C VAL A 262 -9.38 -16.12 -4.97
N GLY A 263 -10.24 -15.19 -5.39
CA GLY A 263 -10.68 -14.11 -4.50
C GLY A 263 -10.05 -12.75 -4.72
N GLN A 264 -9.32 -12.51 -5.81
CA GLN A 264 -8.72 -11.18 -6.08
C GLN A 264 -9.70 -10.02 -6.34
N HIS A 265 -11.00 -10.19 -6.12
CA HIS A 265 -11.90 -9.04 -5.95
C HIS A 265 -11.61 -8.29 -4.64
N HIS A 266 -10.90 -8.94 -3.71
CA HIS A 266 -10.36 -8.40 -2.48
C HIS A 266 -8.95 -8.97 -2.21
N GLU A 267 -8.49 -8.88 -0.96
CA GLU A 267 -7.21 -9.43 -0.47
C GLU A 267 -7.11 -10.95 -0.68
N SER A 268 -6.14 -11.38 -1.49
CA SER A 268 -5.74 -12.77 -1.70
C SER A 268 -4.30 -13.06 -1.26
N LEU A 269 -3.45 -12.03 -1.26
CA LEU A 269 -2.06 -12.07 -0.82
C LEU A 269 -1.84 -11.03 0.28
N PRO A 270 -2.51 -11.12 1.45
CA PRO A 270 -2.33 -10.17 2.55
C PRO A 270 -0.95 -10.25 3.18
N ASP A 271 -0.52 -9.11 3.74
CA ASP A 271 0.65 -8.96 4.59
C ASP A 271 1.99 -9.30 3.90
N LYS A 272 2.04 -9.21 2.56
CA LYS A 272 3.25 -9.47 1.78
C LYS A 272 4.06 -8.20 1.59
N GLN A 273 5.37 -8.38 1.48
CA GLN A 273 6.30 -7.34 1.06
C GLN A 273 6.58 -7.54 -0.44
N MET A 274 6.02 -6.68 -1.28
CA MET A 274 6.06 -6.83 -2.73
C MET A 274 7.12 -5.91 -3.34
N ILE A 275 7.98 -6.50 -4.17
CA ILE A 275 8.94 -5.80 -5.02
C ILE A 275 8.58 -6.11 -6.47
N PHE A 276 8.52 -5.07 -7.31
CA PHE A 276 8.34 -5.25 -8.75
C PHE A 276 9.62 -4.85 -9.48
N ILE A 277 10.11 -5.72 -10.35
CA ILE A 277 11.29 -5.48 -11.19
C ILE A 277 10.81 -5.38 -12.64
N ASN A 278 10.78 -4.16 -13.18
CA ASN A 278 10.61 -3.94 -14.62
C ASN A 278 12.00 -3.84 -15.26
N ARG A 279 12.39 -4.81 -16.10
CA ARG A 279 13.70 -4.80 -16.77
C ARG A 279 13.84 -3.63 -17.78
N GLU A 280 12.76 -2.94 -18.09
CA GLU A 280 12.74 -1.75 -18.93
C GLU A 280 12.47 -0.47 -18.12
N ASN A 281 12.68 0.70 -18.74
CA ASN A 281 12.36 1.99 -18.15
C ASN A 281 10.96 2.45 -18.58
N SER A 282 9.93 1.76 -18.10
CA SER A 282 8.54 2.13 -18.35
C SER A 282 7.76 2.24 -17.05
N ASN A 283 7.00 3.33 -16.94
CA ASN A 283 6.12 3.62 -15.80
C ASN A 283 4.63 3.37 -16.13
N LEU A 284 4.31 2.87 -17.33
CA LEU A 284 2.94 2.79 -17.85
C LEU A 284 1.99 1.98 -16.95
N ILE A 285 2.52 0.97 -16.24
CA ILE A 285 1.74 0.11 -15.34
C ILE A 285 2.03 0.35 -13.86
N ASN A 286 2.75 1.42 -13.49
CA ASN A 286 3.09 1.70 -12.09
C ASN A 286 1.85 1.93 -11.23
N ASP A 287 0.82 2.59 -11.77
CA ASP A 287 -0.43 2.81 -11.04
C ASP A 287 -1.19 1.51 -10.80
N TRP A 288 -1.12 0.58 -11.75
CA TRP A 288 -1.65 -0.77 -11.56
C TRP A 288 -0.87 -1.50 -10.47
N ILE A 289 0.47 -1.43 -10.47
CA ILE A 289 1.33 -2.07 -9.46
C ILE A 289 1.02 -1.55 -8.05
N LYS A 290 0.94 -0.22 -7.89
CA LYS A 290 0.55 0.43 -6.63
C LYS A 290 -0.83 -0.02 -6.17
N SER A 291 -1.82 0.06 -7.06
CA SER A 291 -3.20 -0.35 -6.78
C SER A 291 -3.28 -1.82 -6.38
N TYR A 292 -2.58 -2.70 -7.10
CA TYR A 292 -2.56 -4.13 -6.84
C TYR A 292 -2.01 -4.43 -5.44
N ALA A 293 -0.82 -3.93 -5.11
CA ALA A 293 -0.21 -4.18 -3.80
C ALA A 293 -1.09 -3.67 -2.64
N GLU A 294 -1.64 -2.47 -2.77
CA GLU A 294 -2.54 -1.89 -1.77
C GLU A 294 -3.87 -2.65 -1.63
N MET A 295 -4.48 -3.04 -2.75
CA MET A 295 -5.69 -3.87 -2.75
C MET A 295 -5.46 -5.21 -2.07
N GLN A 296 -4.24 -5.76 -2.16
CA GLN A 296 -3.84 -6.97 -1.47
C GLN A 296 -3.51 -6.75 0.02
N SER A 297 -3.70 -5.56 0.61
CA SER A 297 -3.19 -5.25 1.98
C SER A 297 -1.74 -5.62 2.17
N SER A 298 -0.95 -5.34 1.15
CA SER A 298 0.48 -5.63 1.11
C SER A 298 1.26 -4.33 0.94
N HIS A 299 2.53 -4.39 1.33
CA HIS A 299 3.44 -3.27 1.21
C HIS A 299 4.13 -3.34 -0.16
N LEU A 300 3.87 -2.36 -1.03
CA LEU A 300 4.75 -2.12 -2.18
C LEU A 300 6.03 -1.46 -1.68
N VAL A 301 7.09 -2.26 -1.53
CA VAL A 301 8.37 -1.78 -0.99
C VAL A 301 9.12 -0.94 -2.01
N GLY A 302 9.00 -1.29 -3.29
CA GLY A 302 9.64 -0.54 -4.37
C GLY A 302 9.40 -1.14 -5.75
N ILE A 303 9.62 -0.31 -6.76
CA ILE A 303 9.67 -0.69 -8.17
C ILE A 303 11.11 -0.47 -8.64
N ILE A 304 11.79 -1.55 -9.01
CA ILE A 304 13.15 -1.55 -9.53
C ILE A 304 13.08 -1.55 -11.06
N ASN A 305 13.89 -0.72 -11.69
CA ASN A 305 14.05 -0.72 -13.14
C ASN A 305 15.51 -0.61 -13.56
N LYS A 306 15.77 -0.56 -14.88
CA LYS A 306 17.13 -0.50 -15.43
C LYS A 306 17.97 0.70 -14.97
N ASN A 307 17.33 1.79 -14.53
CA ASN A 307 17.99 2.99 -14.04
C ASN A 307 18.15 3.00 -12.52
N THR A 308 17.58 2.01 -11.82
CA THR A 308 17.72 1.89 -10.36
C THR A 308 19.14 1.48 -10.01
N THR A 309 19.77 2.27 -9.16
CA THR A 309 21.15 2.05 -8.70
C THR A 309 21.23 0.87 -7.72
N ILE A 310 22.42 0.27 -7.59
CA ILE A 310 22.66 -0.80 -6.61
C ILE A 310 22.34 -0.33 -5.18
N PHE A 311 22.61 0.93 -4.85
CA PHE A 311 22.28 1.51 -3.55
C PHE A 311 20.77 1.52 -3.29
N GLU A 312 19.97 1.92 -4.29
CA GLU A 312 18.50 1.91 -4.20
C GLU A 312 17.95 0.49 -4.11
N ILE A 313 18.49 -0.46 -4.90
CA ILE A 313 18.14 -1.88 -4.81
C ILE A 313 18.39 -2.40 -3.39
N ASN A 314 19.58 -2.11 -2.83
CA ASN A 314 19.92 -2.50 -1.47
C ASN A 314 18.94 -1.90 -0.45
N SER A 315 18.59 -0.63 -0.60
CA SER A 315 17.61 0.04 0.28
C SER A 315 16.23 -0.63 0.20
N ILE A 316 15.74 -0.94 -1.00
CA ILE A 316 14.45 -1.62 -1.22
C ILE A 316 14.45 -3.02 -0.57
N VAL A 317 15.52 -3.79 -0.79
CA VAL A 317 15.64 -5.14 -0.20
C VAL A 317 15.66 -5.08 1.32
N GLN A 318 16.45 -4.17 1.91
CA GLN A 318 16.49 -4.02 3.37
C GLN A 318 15.15 -3.58 3.94
N LYS A 319 14.43 -2.66 3.26
CA LYS A 319 13.05 -2.27 3.64
C LYS A 319 12.09 -3.47 3.62
N ALA A 320 12.20 -4.35 2.62
CA ALA A 320 11.37 -5.54 2.53
C ALA A 320 11.65 -6.52 3.69
N LEU A 321 12.92 -6.78 3.98
CA LEU A 321 13.33 -7.65 5.10
C LEU A 321 12.87 -7.10 6.44
N TRP A 322 13.07 -5.80 6.68
CA TRP A 322 12.63 -5.16 7.92
C TRP A 322 11.12 -5.22 8.09
N SER A 323 10.39 -4.89 7.02
CA SER A 323 8.94 -4.84 7.05
C SER A 323 8.34 -6.23 7.24
N SER A 324 8.95 -7.25 6.62
CA SER A 324 8.56 -8.64 6.81
C SER A 324 8.73 -9.09 8.26
N LYS A 325 9.94 -8.93 8.82
CA LYS A 325 10.26 -9.33 10.20
C LYS A 325 9.37 -8.66 11.24
N ASN A 326 8.98 -7.41 11.01
CA ASN A 326 8.18 -6.62 11.94
C ASN A 326 6.68 -6.63 11.62
N ASN A 327 6.23 -7.36 10.59
CA ASN A 327 4.85 -7.35 10.09
C ASN A 327 4.34 -5.92 9.82
N PHE A 328 5.20 -5.08 9.24
CA PHE A 328 4.88 -3.70 8.94
C PHE A 328 4.17 -3.61 7.59
N ILE A 329 3.04 -2.90 7.58
CA ILE A 329 2.30 -2.49 6.39
C ILE A 329 2.06 -0.98 6.51
N PRO A 330 2.44 -0.17 5.51
CA PRO A 330 2.20 1.27 5.56
C PRO A 330 0.70 1.59 5.48
N PRO A 331 0.27 2.76 5.94
CA PRO A 331 -1.10 3.21 5.72
C PRO A 331 -1.46 3.22 4.24
N CYS A 332 -2.67 2.75 3.91
CA CYS A 332 -3.15 2.73 2.54
C CYS A 332 -3.57 4.12 2.06
N THR A 333 -3.58 4.29 0.74
CA THR A 333 -4.04 5.49 0.06
C THR A 333 -5.47 5.31 -0.44
N TYR A 334 -5.97 6.26 -1.22
CA TYR A 334 -7.30 6.19 -1.81
C TYR A 334 -7.43 5.03 -2.79
N LEU A 335 -6.32 4.47 -3.28
CA LEU A 335 -6.33 3.33 -4.19
C LEU A 335 -7.01 2.13 -3.53
N LYS A 336 -6.61 1.77 -2.30
CA LYS A 336 -7.30 0.72 -1.54
C LYS A 336 -8.74 1.09 -1.22
N LYS A 337 -8.97 2.24 -0.57
CA LYS A 337 -10.32 2.60 -0.08
C LYS A 337 -11.33 2.73 -1.23
N GLY A 338 -10.91 3.32 -2.34
CA GLY A 338 -11.71 3.43 -3.56
C GLY A 338 -12.03 2.07 -4.16
N ALA A 339 -11.03 1.19 -4.32
CA ALA A 339 -11.24 -0.17 -4.82
C ALA A 339 -12.22 -0.96 -3.96
N TYR A 340 -12.09 -0.91 -2.63
CA TYR A 340 -12.99 -1.60 -1.70
C TYR A 340 -14.39 -0.99 -1.66
N SER A 341 -14.51 0.34 -1.81
CA SER A 341 -15.82 1.01 -1.89
C SER A 341 -16.56 0.60 -3.17
N ILE A 342 -15.87 0.58 -4.32
CA ILE A 342 -16.40 0.10 -5.59
C ILE A 342 -16.78 -1.37 -5.47
N PHE A 343 -15.90 -2.22 -4.91
CA PHE A 343 -16.18 -3.63 -4.71
C PHE A 343 -17.45 -3.86 -3.86
N ARG A 344 -17.54 -3.18 -2.71
CA ARG A 344 -18.73 -3.24 -1.85
C ARG A 344 -20.00 -2.80 -2.60
N GLU A 345 -19.91 -1.75 -3.41
CA GLU A 345 -21.05 -1.28 -4.19
C GLU A 345 -21.43 -2.26 -5.31
N VAL A 346 -20.45 -2.83 -6.00
CA VAL A 346 -20.69 -3.89 -7.00
C VAL A 346 -21.39 -5.06 -6.34
N VAL A 347 -20.94 -5.53 -5.18
CA VAL A 347 -21.61 -6.58 -4.40
C VAL A 347 -23.05 -6.19 -4.04
N ASN A 348 -23.26 -4.93 -3.64
CA ASN A 348 -24.58 -4.39 -3.31
C ASN A 348 -25.47 -4.12 -4.52
N THR A 349 -24.98 -4.09 -5.76
CA THR A 349 -25.78 -3.73 -6.95
C THR A 349 -25.92 -4.87 -7.95
N SER A 350 -24.87 -5.66 -8.17
CA SER A 350 -24.79 -6.74 -9.18
C SER A 350 -25.87 -7.83 -9.03
N GLY A 351 -26.45 -7.96 -7.84
CA GLY A 351 -27.46 -8.97 -7.52
C GLY A 351 -26.85 -10.37 -7.32
N TYR A 352 -25.53 -10.48 -7.32
CA TYR A 352 -24.81 -11.75 -7.19
C TYR A 352 -23.44 -11.53 -6.55
N VAL A 353 -23.06 -12.38 -5.60
CA VAL A 353 -21.88 -12.19 -4.75
C VAL A 353 -21.16 -13.52 -4.64
N MET A 354 -19.84 -13.56 -4.88
CA MET A 354 -19.10 -14.81 -4.77
C MET A 354 -19.10 -15.28 -3.31
N PRO A 355 -19.03 -16.60 -3.04
CA PRO A 355 -18.88 -17.10 -1.68
C PRO A 355 -17.72 -16.45 -0.92
N HIS A 356 -16.58 -16.29 -1.59
CA HIS A 356 -15.39 -15.68 -1.00
C HIS A 356 -15.59 -14.21 -0.63
N ASP A 357 -16.28 -13.44 -1.49
CA ASP A 357 -16.63 -12.04 -1.25
C ASP A 357 -17.56 -11.88 -0.02
N ILE A 358 -18.52 -12.79 0.14
CA ILE A 358 -19.43 -12.82 1.30
C ILE A 358 -18.66 -13.05 2.59
N ASP A 359 -17.75 -14.01 2.58
CA ASP A 359 -16.93 -14.34 3.74
C ASP A 359 -16.03 -13.17 4.13
N HIS A 360 -15.41 -12.53 3.14
CA HIS A 360 -14.60 -11.33 3.34
C HIS A 360 -15.42 -10.18 3.95
N LEU A 361 -16.56 -9.82 3.35
CA LEU A 361 -17.42 -8.75 3.86
C LEU A 361 -17.96 -9.04 5.25
N THR A 362 -18.26 -10.31 5.55
CA THR A 362 -18.67 -10.73 6.90
C THR A 362 -17.56 -10.50 7.92
N LYS A 363 -16.32 -10.86 7.59
CA LYS A 363 -15.16 -10.63 8.47
C LYS A 363 -14.92 -9.15 8.75
N GLN A 364 -15.26 -8.28 7.79
CA GLN A 364 -15.25 -6.83 7.96
C GLN A 364 -16.47 -6.26 8.72
N GLY A 365 -17.34 -7.11 9.26
CA GLY A 365 -18.50 -6.69 10.03
C GLY A 365 -19.68 -6.20 9.18
N VAL A 366 -19.63 -6.36 7.85
CA VAL A 366 -20.73 -5.98 6.97
C VAL A 366 -21.82 -7.04 7.07
N ASN A 367 -22.94 -6.69 7.74
CA ASN A 367 -24.01 -7.65 8.06
C ASN A 367 -25.39 -7.19 7.56
N THR A 368 -25.49 -6.90 6.26
CA THR A 368 -26.76 -6.49 5.65
C THR A 368 -27.72 -7.66 5.48
N LEU A 369 -29.03 -7.39 5.44
CA LEU A 369 -30.06 -8.41 5.12
C LEU A 369 -29.74 -9.15 3.83
N ARG A 370 -29.17 -8.44 2.85
CA ARG A 370 -28.76 -8.97 1.56
C ARG A 370 -27.59 -9.95 1.66
N ILE A 371 -26.55 -9.65 2.45
CA ILE A 371 -25.46 -10.61 2.70
C ILE A 371 -25.99 -11.88 3.38
N LYS A 372 -26.90 -11.74 4.36
CA LYS A 372 -27.55 -12.89 5.01
C LYS A 372 -28.37 -13.72 4.01
N LEU A 373 -29.13 -13.06 3.13
CA LEU A 373 -29.89 -13.73 2.08
C LEU A 373 -28.98 -14.45 1.09
N PHE A 374 -27.87 -13.84 0.68
CA PHE A 374 -26.90 -14.51 -0.20
C PHE A 374 -26.20 -15.69 0.47
N LYS A 375 -25.88 -15.62 1.77
CA LYS A 375 -25.42 -16.81 2.52
C LYS A 375 -26.41 -17.95 2.45
N PHE A 376 -27.69 -17.64 2.65
CA PHE A 376 -28.76 -18.62 2.55
C PHE A 376 -28.90 -19.18 1.13
N ILE A 377 -28.83 -18.34 0.09
CA ILE A 377 -28.87 -18.79 -1.30
C ILE A 377 -27.63 -19.64 -1.64
N ASN A 378 -26.44 -19.22 -1.20
CA ASN A 378 -25.20 -19.96 -1.42
C ASN A 378 -25.28 -21.38 -0.87
N PHE A 379 -25.92 -21.58 0.28
CA PHE A 379 -26.16 -22.92 0.83
C PHE A 379 -26.85 -23.85 -0.20
N PHE A 380 -27.83 -23.35 -0.96
CA PHE A 380 -28.46 -24.12 -2.05
C PHE A 380 -27.61 -24.21 -3.32
N LEU A 381 -26.75 -23.23 -3.59
CA LEU A 381 -25.84 -23.25 -4.74
C LEU A 381 -24.73 -24.31 -4.60
N VAL A 382 -24.41 -24.76 -3.38
CA VAL A 382 -23.51 -25.91 -3.14
C VAL A 382 -24.10 -27.22 -3.71
N LEU A 383 -25.42 -27.32 -3.87
CA LEU A 383 -26.06 -28.51 -4.42
C LEU A 383 -25.73 -28.64 -5.93
N LYS A 384 -24.86 -29.62 -6.25
CA LYS A 384 -24.41 -29.97 -7.62
C LYS A 384 -25.50 -29.88 -8.72
N PRO A 385 -26.74 -30.41 -8.55
CA PRO A 385 -27.76 -30.36 -9.61
C PRO A 385 -28.29 -28.94 -9.88
N ILE A 386 -28.48 -28.12 -8.85
CA ILE A 386 -28.91 -26.71 -8.97
C ILE A 386 -27.80 -25.92 -9.66
N ARG A 387 -26.55 -26.14 -9.21
CA ARG A 387 -25.36 -25.50 -9.77
C ARG A 387 -25.15 -25.78 -11.25
N LYS A 388 -25.24 -27.05 -11.68
CA LYS A 388 -25.10 -27.43 -13.09
C LYS A 388 -26.15 -26.77 -13.99
N ARG A 389 -27.37 -26.55 -13.48
CA ARG A 389 -28.41 -25.82 -14.22
C ARG A 389 -28.10 -24.34 -14.33
N LEU A 390 -27.65 -23.71 -13.24
CA LEU A 390 -27.31 -22.28 -13.23
C LEU A 390 -26.14 -21.95 -14.15
N ILE A 391 -25.05 -22.73 -14.13
CA ILE A 391 -23.89 -22.52 -15.02
C ILE A 391 -24.33 -22.42 -16.49
N LYS A 392 -25.28 -23.27 -16.91
CA LYS A 392 -25.78 -23.28 -18.30
C LYS A 392 -26.58 -22.03 -18.67
N VAL A 393 -27.20 -21.36 -17.70
CA VAL A 393 -28.14 -20.26 -17.93
C VAL A 393 -27.50 -18.89 -17.67
N ILE A 394 -26.37 -18.83 -16.96
CA ILE A 394 -25.64 -17.58 -16.67
C ILE A 394 -25.32 -16.76 -17.94
N PRO A 395 -24.76 -17.34 -19.02
CA PRO A 395 -24.47 -16.57 -20.23
C PRO A 395 -25.72 -15.88 -20.81
N ASP A 396 -26.85 -16.59 -20.83
CA ASP A 396 -28.12 -16.05 -21.33
C ASP A 396 -28.68 -14.95 -20.43
N ILE A 397 -28.55 -15.08 -19.11
CA ILE A 397 -28.96 -14.04 -18.15
C ILE A 397 -28.13 -12.77 -18.35
N MET A 398 -26.82 -12.91 -18.53
CA MET A 398 -25.92 -11.78 -18.76
C MET A 398 -26.25 -11.05 -20.06
N MET A 399 -26.43 -11.79 -21.16
CA MET A 399 -26.80 -11.22 -22.45
C MET A 399 -28.17 -10.54 -22.42
N LYS A 400 -29.16 -11.10 -21.71
CA LYS A 400 -30.51 -10.51 -21.58
C LYS A 400 -30.49 -9.18 -20.83
N LYS A 401 -29.67 -9.04 -19.77
CA LYS A 401 -29.53 -7.77 -19.04
C LYS A 401 -28.87 -6.68 -19.90
N GLN A 402 -27.84 -7.04 -20.67
CA GLN A 402 -27.22 -6.08 -21.59
C GLN A 402 -28.20 -5.62 -22.67
N LYS A 403 -28.98 -6.52 -23.27
CA LYS A 403 -30.00 -6.14 -24.27
C LYS A 403 -31.08 -5.17 -23.77
N LYS A 404 -31.27 -4.96 -22.46
CA LYS A 404 -32.18 -3.95 -21.92
C LYS A 404 -31.55 -2.57 -21.71
N LEU A 405 -30.22 -2.48 -21.73
CA LEU A 405 -29.48 -1.23 -21.50
C LEU A 405 -29.06 -0.53 -22.80
N TRP A 406 -29.07 -1.26 -23.92
CA TRP A 406 -28.66 -0.79 -25.24
C TRP A 406 -29.84 -0.35 -26.12
N TRP A 407 -31.02 -0.20 -25.52
CA TRP A 407 -32.24 0.29 -26.16
C TRP A 407 -32.85 1.41 -25.31
#